data_AF-A0A0A9DNJ4-F1
#
_entry.id   AF-A0A0A9DNJ4-F1
#
_cell.length_a   1.000
_cell.length_b   1.000
_cell.length_c   1.000
_cell.angle_alpha   90.00
_cell.angle_beta   90.00
_cell.angle_gamma   90.00
#
_symmetry.space_group_name_H-M   'P 1'
#
loop_
_entity.id
_entity.type
_entity.pdbx_description
1 polymer ?
#
loop_
_entity_poly.entity_id
_entity_poly.type
_entity_poly.pdbx_seq_one_letter_code
_entity_poly.pdbx_strand_id
1 'polypeptide(L)'
;MKPRPPSAPSSSTAPARLRPHLARLTSFLIVFAVGYSLGLLSSSTRPSPKPSQTVIRPHAAHFTAGSTAVPASNSTGAAAAAAGSYPRSPPDDLFRFREECGEPIPSDAVLPALLEKLFDGESPYASFPPPHTAALLHPAAARPRGWGSTGAVFAELIESVRPDTIVELGAFLGASALHMAAVAKNLSLSPAILCIDDFRGWPGFRDRFRRDVPPPRHGDALLLPQFMANVAVAGADAAARVLPLPFSTASALTALCEWGVYADLIEVDAGHDFHSAWADINLAWAVLRPGGVMFGHDYFTSADDRGVRRAVTLFAKVKGLTVRPHGQHWVLSTKPHGHDDGR
;
A
#
# COMPACT_ATOMS: atom_id res chain seq x y z
N MET A 1 -28.95 -53.73 61.04
CA MET A 1 -27.72 -53.44 60.27
C MET A 1 -28.06 -52.44 59.17
N LYS A 2 -27.54 -51.21 59.25
CA LYS A 2 -27.57 -50.18 58.20
C LYS A 2 -26.11 -49.74 57.98
N PRO A 3 -25.60 -49.61 56.75
CA PRO A 3 -24.20 -49.24 56.54
C PRO A 3 -23.95 -47.75 56.80
N ARG A 4 -22.78 -47.45 57.36
CA ARG A 4 -22.26 -46.11 57.63
C ARG A 4 -21.71 -45.50 56.33
N PRO A 5 -21.86 -44.19 56.07
CA PRO A 5 -21.29 -43.56 54.88
C PRO A 5 -19.76 -43.38 55.02
N PRO A 6 -19.00 -43.32 53.91
CA PRO A 6 -17.57 -43.10 53.95
C PRO A 6 -17.22 -41.61 54.19
N SER A 7 -16.09 -41.40 54.85
CA SER A 7 -15.47 -40.11 55.19
C SER A 7 -14.97 -39.34 53.96
N ALA A 8 -15.08 -38.01 54.01
CA ALA A 8 -14.53 -37.08 53.02
C ALA A 8 -12.99 -37.14 52.92
N PRO A 9 -12.38 -36.83 51.75
CA PRO A 9 -10.93 -36.72 51.63
C PRO A 9 -10.42 -35.37 52.13
N SER A 10 -9.26 -35.41 52.78
CA SER A 10 -8.47 -34.26 53.21
C SER A 10 -7.88 -33.49 52.02
N SER A 11 -7.75 -32.18 52.22
CA SER A 11 -7.23 -31.21 51.27
C SER A 11 -5.74 -31.40 50.93
N SER A 12 -5.43 -31.11 49.66
CA SER A 12 -4.24 -30.40 49.19
C SER A 12 -2.89 -31.12 49.28
N THR A 13 -2.51 -31.77 48.18
CA THR A 13 -1.15 -31.63 47.63
C THR A 13 -1.22 -31.54 46.11
N ALA A 14 -0.81 -30.39 45.56
CA ALA A 14 -0.67 -30.23 44.11
C ALA A 14 0.40 -31.22 43.59
N PRO A 15 0.19 -31.90 42.46
CA PRO A 15 1.12 -32.91 41.98
C PRO A 15 2.47 -32.29 41.62
N ALA A 16 3.55 -32.96 42.00
CA ALA A 16 4.94 -32.53 41.87
C ALA A 16 5.42 -32.21 40.42
N ARG A 17 4.54 -32.26 39.42
CA ARG A 17 4.81 -31.92 38.01
C ARG A 17 4.53 -30.46 37.62
N LEU A 18 3.92 -29.65 38.49
CA LEU A 18 3.62 -28.23 38.22
C LEU A 18 4.66 -27.23 38.76
N ARG A 19 5.58 -27.69 39.62
CA ARG A 19 6.63 -26.85 40.23
C ARG A 19 7.52 -26.08 39.24
N PRO A 20 7.99 -26.65 38.11
CA PRO A 20 8.86 -25.90 37.19
C PRO A 20 8.10 -24.84 36.36
N HIS A 21 6.78 -24.98 36.22
CA HIS A 21 5.94 -24.01 35.50
C HIS A 21 5.53 -22.83 36.38
N LEU A 22 5.28 -23.07 37.68
CA LEU A 22 5.04 -21.99 38.65
C LEU A 22 6.24 -21.06 38.78
N ALA A 23 7.46 -21.59 38.90
CA ALA A 23 8.68 -20.76 39.00
C ALA A 23 8.89 -19.85 37.77
N ARG A 24 8.55 -20.33 36.57
CA ARG A 24 8.61 -19.54 35.32
C ARG A 24 7.53 -18.46 35.28
N LEU A 25 6.32 -18.77 35.74
CA LEU A 25 5.22 -17.81 35.82
C LEU A 25 5.54 -16.69 36.84
N THR A 26 6.08 -17.05 38.00
CA THR A 26 6.51 -16.08 39.01
C THR A 26 7.66 -15.20 38.51
N SER A 27 8.62 -15.78 37.78
CA SER A 27 9.71 -15.01 37.16
C SER A 27 9.19 -14.02 36.11
N PHE A 28 8.22 -14.44 35.29
CA PHE A 28 7.61 -13.57 34.29
C PHE A 28 6.83 -12.43 34.94
N LEU A 29 6.07 -12.70 36.00
CA LEU A 29 5.34 -11.68 36.76
C LEU A 29 6.27 -10.68 37.46
N ILE A 30 7.42 -11.14 37.99
CA ILE A 30 8.43 -10.26 38.61
C ILE A 30 9.08 -9.37 37.54
N VAL A 31 9.49 -9.91 36.40
CA VAL A 31 10.09 -9.12 35.31
C VAL A 31 9.08 -8.10 34.76
N PHE A 32 7.81 -8.49 34.61
CA PHE A 32 6.75 -7.59 34.17
C PHE A 32 6.48 -6.48 35.20
N ALA A 33 6.42 -6.81 36.50
CA ALA A 33 6.21 -5.83 37.56
C ALA A 33 7.39 -4.86 37.72
N VAL A 34 8.64 -5.34 37.56
CA VAL A 34 9.84 -4.50 37.58
C VAL A 34 9.88 -3.59 36.35
N GLY A 35 9.57 -4.11 35.15
CA GLY A 35 9.48 -3.31 33.93
C GLY A 35 8.37 -2.24 34.00
N TYR A 36 7.21 -2.59 34.55
CA TYR A 36 6.10 -1.65 34.77
C TYR A 36 6.46 -0.56 35.81
N SER A 37 7.13 -0.94 36.89
CA SER A 37 7.57 0.01 37.93
C SER A 37 8.69 0.94 37.44
N LEU A 38 9.63 0.44 36.63
CA LEU A 38 10.68 1.27 35.99
C LEU A 38 10.12 2.18 34.90
N GLY A 39 9.07 1.76 34.19
CA GLY A 39 8.33 2.59 33.23
C GLY A 39 7.60 3.75 33.91
N LEU A 40 7.03 3.52 35.09
CA LEU A 40 6.40 4.57 35.90
C LEU A 40 7.41 5.51 36.58
N LEU A 41 8.60 5.02 36.95
CA LEU A 41 9.66 5.85 37.53
C LEU A 41 10.43 6.68 36.48
N SER A 42 10.33 6.32 35.19
CA SER A 42 10.86 7.14 34.08
C SER A 42 9.88 8.20 33.57
N SER A 43 8.59 8.16 33.96
CA SER A 43 7.63 9.21 33.62
C SER A 43 7.64 10.33 34.68
N SER A 44 8.78 10.99 34.83
CA SER A 44 8.83 12.26 35.57
C SER A 44 8.18 13.35 34.72
N THR A 45 6.91 13.65 35.02
CA THR A 45 6.18 14.80 34.48
C THR A 45 6.74 16.09 35.09
N ARG A 46 7.71 16.71 34.42
CA ARG A 46 7.99 18.14 34.63
C ARG A 46 6.91 18.96 33.91
N PRO A 47 6.22 19.90 34.58
CA PRO A 47 5.35 20.83 33.90
C PRO A 47 6.20 21.80 33.07
N SER A 48 6.03 21.77 31.76
CA SER A 48 6.67 22.72 30.85
C SER A 48 5.98 24.10 30.97
N PRO A 49 6.71 25.23 30.96
CA PRO A 49 6.09 26.55 31.06
C PRO A 49 5.28 26.83 29.79
N LYS A 50 4.11 27.48 29.97
CA LYS A 50 3.21 27.94 28.91
C LYS A 50 3.98 28.67 27.79
N PRO A 51 3.80 28.34 26.51
CA PRO A 51 4.30 29.19 25.44
C PRO A 51 3.44 30.45 25.37
N SER A 52 4.09 31.62 25.49
CA SER A 52 3.47 32.90 25.14
C SER A 52 3.03 32.88 23.69
N GLN A 53 1.80 33.32 23.44
CA GLN A 53 1.28 33.59 22.12
C GLN A 53 2.22 34.58 21.39
N THR A 54 3.02 34.06 20.47
CA THR A 54 3.73 34.89 19.50
C THR A 54 2.96 34.77 18.19
N VAL A 55 2.16 35.78 17.90
CA VAL A 55 1.49 35.95 16.61
C VAL A 55 2.57 36.21 15.58
N ILE A 56 2.93 35.19 14.80
CA ILE A 56 3.76 35.37 13.62
C ILE A 56 2.86 35.89 12.50
N ARG A 57 2.87 37.20 12.30
CA ARG A 57 2.35 37.84 11.09
C ARG A 57 3.26 37.46 9.91
N PRO A 58 2.71 37.17 8.71
CA PRO A 58 3.52 37.02 7.52
C PRO A 58 4.13 38.39 7.18
N HIS A 59 5.46 38.49 7.24
CA HIS A 59 6.17 39.66 6.73
C HIS A 59 6.06 39.66 5.20
N ALA A 60 5.12 40.47 4.69
CA ALA A 60 5.22 41.03 3.36
C ALA A 60 6.49 41.90 3.33
N ALA A 61 7.44 41.55 2.47
CA ALA A 61 8.59 42.40 2.21
C ALA A 61 8.10 43.66 1.47
N HIS A 62 7.97 44.75 2.23
CA HIS A 62 7.83 46.09 1.68
C HIS A 62 9.13 46.48 0.95
N PHE A 63 9.03 46.68 -0.36
CA PHE A 63 10.01 47.46 -1.11
C PHE A 63 9.88 48.93 -0.68
N THR A 64 10.85 49.43 0.07
CA THR A 64 11.03 50.87 0.29
C THR A 64 11.89 51.45 -0.82
N ALA A 65 11.33 52.42 -1.53
CA ALA A 65 12.07 53.29 -2.43
C ALA A 65 13.08 54.10 -1.60
N GLY A 66 14.37 54.00 -1.96
CA GLY A 66 15.47 54.70 -1.31
C GLY A 66 16.50 55.12 -2.34
N SER A 67 16.27 56.31 -2.90
CA SER A 67 17.19 57.04 -3.78
C SER A 67 18.56 57.20 -3.13
N THR A 68 19.61 56.71 -3.80
CA THR A 68 20.97 57.28 -3.70
C THR A 68 21.59 57.32 -5.09
N ALA A 69 21.93 58.54 -5.51
CA ALA A 69 22.57 58.86 -6.77
C ALA A 69 24.08 58.65 -6.68
N VAL A 70 24.68 58.03 -7.71
CA VAL A 70 26.14 58.07 -8.02
C VAL A 70 26.29 57.88 -9.55
N PRO A 71 27.26 58.53 -10.24
CA PRO A 71 27.00 59.24 -11.49
C PRO A 71 27.27 58.43 -12.77
N ALA A 72 26.84 59.04 -13.88
CA ALA A 72 27.06 58.59 -15.24
C ALA A 72 28.55 58.42 -15.59
N SER A 73 28.87 57.29 -16.22
CA SER A 73 30.01 57.20 -17.15
C SER A 73 29.58 56.40 -18.37
N ASN A 74 29.65 57.05 -19.54
CA ASN A 74 29.43 56.47 -20.85
C ASN A 74 30.40 55.30 -21.11
N SER A 75 29.89 54.17 -21.58
CA SER A 75 30.48 53.49 -22.74
C SER A 75 29.55 52.39 -23.26
N THR A 76 29.35 52.46 -24.56
CA THR A 76 28.67 51.52 -25.45
C THR A 76 29.31 50.14 -25.43
N GLY A 77 28.52 49.08 -25.26
CA GLY A 77 29.01 47.72 -25.46
C GLY A 77 27.95 46.68 -25.07
N ALA A 78 27.37 46.05 -26.08
CA ALA A 78 26.33 45.05 -25.93
C ALA A 78 26.77 43.85 -25.07
N ALA A 79 26.06 43.64 -23.96
CA ALA A 79 25.90 42.34 -23.32
C ALA A 79 24.65 42.40 -22.44
N ALA A 80 23.47 42.30 -23.07
CA ALA A 80 22.26 41.97 -22.35
C ALA A 80 22.40 40.54 -21.85
N ALA A 81 22.93 40.38 -20.64
CA ALA A 81 22.83 39.15 -19.89
C ALA A 81 21.33 38.92 -19.64
N ALA A 82 20.74 38.05 -20.45
CA ALA A 82 19.42 37.48 -20.19
C ALA A 82 19.52 36.66 -18.90
N ALA A 83 19.33 37.33 -17.77
CA ALA A 83 18.97 36.67 -16.53
C ALA A 83 17.57 36.08 -16.75
N GLY A 84 17.54 34.86 -17.31
CA GLY A 84 16.32 34.13 -17.60
C GLY A 84 15.52 33.97 -16.31
N SER A 85 14.41 34.68 -16.20
CA SER A 85 13.45 34.43 -15.15
C SER A 85 12.83 33.06 -15.43
N TYR A 86 13.27 32.03 -14.70
CA TYR A 86 12.49 30.79 -14.67
C TYR A 86 11.06 31.14 -14.22
N PRO A 87 10.02 30.64 -14.90
CA PRO A 87 8.64 30.83 -14.47
C PRO A 87 8.51 30.50 -12.98
N ARG A 88 7.86 31.37 -12.20
CA ARG A 88 7.66 31.15 -10.74
C ARG A 88 6.85 29.88 -10.43
N SER A 89 6.15 29.34 -11.42
CA SER A 89 5.49 28.04 -11.36
C SER A 89 5.52 27.41 -12.75
N PRO A 90 5.74 26.09 -12.88
CA PRO A 90 5.57 25.40 -14.15
C PRO A 90 4.14 25.60 -14.66
N PRO A 91 3.92 25.60 -15.98
CA PRO A 91 2.58 25.56 -16.54
C PRO A 91 1.71 24.47 -15.89
N ASP A 92 0.45 24.80 -15.53
CA ASP A 92 -0.46 23.91 -14.78
C ASP A 92 -0.76 22.59 -15.50
N ASP A 93 -0.59 22.55 -16.83
CA ASP A 93 -0.76 21.35 -17.65
C ASP A 93 0.30 20.28 -17.38
N LEU A 94 1.49 20.65 -16.88
CA LEU A 94 2.55 19.70 -16.53
C LEU A 94 2.23 18.84 -15.29
N PHE A 95 1.17 19.17 -14.56
CA PHE A 95 0.67 18.40 -13.41
C PHE A 95 -0.64 17.66 -13.69
N ARG A 96 -1.16 17.73 -14.92
CA ARG A 96 -2.42 17.09 -15.28
C ARG A 96 -2.21 15.60 -15.54
N PHE A 97 -2.90 14.79 -14.76
CA PHE A 97 -3.09 13.38 -15.06
C PHE A 97 -4.36 13.22 -15.87
N ARG A 98 -4.43 12.13 -16.66
CA ARG A 98 -5.65 11.76 -17.36
C ARG A 98 -6.74 11.47 -16.32
N GLU A 99 -7.90 12.10 -16.45
CA GLU A 99 -9.05 11.86 -15.56
C GLU A 99 -10.20 11.12 -16.26
N GLU A 100 -10.20 11.14 -17.60
CA GLU A 100 -11.18 10.48 -18.45
C GLU A 100 -10.55 9.26 -19.11
N CYS A 101 -11.22 8.12 -18.99
CA CYS A 101 -10.80 6.84 -19.54
C CYS A 101 -11.77 6.39 -20.64
N GLY A 102 -11.45 5.29 -21.33
CA GLY A 102 -12.32 4.71 -22.34
C GLY A 102 -13.66 4.24 -21.77
N GLU A 103 -14.61 3.94 -22.68
CA GLU A 103 -15.94 3.44 -22.32
C GLU A 103 -15.84 2.21 -21.40
N PRO A 104 -16.48 2.22 -20.21
CA PRO A 104 -16.39 1.12 -19.27
C PRO A 104 -16.88 -0.19 -19.86
N ILE A 105 -16.08 -1.25 -19.75
CA ILE A 105 -16.54 -2.61 -20.01
C ILE A 105 -17.28 -3.19 -18.79
N PRO A 106 -18.19 -4.16 -19.00
CA PRO A 106 -18.81 -4.91 -17.91
C PRO A 106 -17.77 -5.63 -17.04
N SER A 107 -18.00 -5.71 -15.72
CA SER A 107 -17.05 -6.31 -14.78
C SER A 107 -16.75 -7.79 -15.06
N ASP A 108 -17.74 -8.55 -15.55
CA ASP A 108 -17.59 -9.96 -15.95
C ASP A 108 -16.77 -10.13 -17.24
N ALA A 109 -16.65 -9.08 -18.05
CA ALA A 109 -15.81 -9.05 -19.24
C ALA A 109 -14.34 -8.67 -18.95
N VAL A 110 -14.02 -8.16 -17.75
CA VAL A 110 -12.66 -7.68 -17.41
C VAL A 110 -11.62 -8.78 -17.55
N LEU A 111 -11.82 -9.93 -16.88
CA LEU A 111 -10.83 -11.01 -16.91
C LEU A 111 -10.67 -11.61 -18.32
N PRO A 112 -11.75 -11.97 -19.06
CA PRO A 112 -11.64 -12.41 -20.45
C PRO A 112 -10.91 -11.41 -21.35
N ALA A 113 -11.26 -10.12 -21.26
CA ALA A 113 -10.63 -9.09 -22.08
C ALA A 113 -9.13 -8.95 -21.79
N LEU A 114 -8.71 -9.08 -20.53
CA LEU A 114 -7.29 -9.02 -20.17
C LEU A 114 -6.53 -10.28 -20.58
N LEU A 115 -7.15 -11.46 -20.49
CA LEU A 115 -6.54 -12.70 -21.00
C LEU A 115 -6.31 -12.61 -22.51
N GLU A 116 -7.29 -12.14 -23.28
CA GLU A 116 -7.15 -11.93 -24.73
C GLU A 116 -6.05 -10.92 -25.07
N LYS A 117 -5.98 -9.80 -24.34
CA LYS A 117 -5.03 -8.71 -24.64
C LYS A 117 -3.60 -9.00 -24.21
N LEU A 118 -3.40 -9.78 -23.14
CA LEU A 118 -2.10 -9.93 -22.47
C LEU A 118 -1.54 -11.35 -22.51
N PHE A 119 -2.39 -12.36 -22.71
CA PHE A 119 -2.04 -13.77 -22.54
C PHE A 119 -2.60 -14.67 -23.65
N ASP A 120 -2.88 -14.10 -24.83
CA ASP A 120 -3.40 -14.82 -26.00
C ASP A 120 -4.65 -15.68 -25.70
N GLY A 121 -5.50 -15.21 -24.77
CA GLY A 121 -6.73 -15.88 -24.35
C GLY A 121 -6.53 -17.04 -23.35
N GLU A 122 -5.29 -17.40 -23.00
CA GLU A 122 -4.99 -18.48 -22.06
C GLU A 122 -4.65 -17.96 -20.65
N SER A 123 -5.05 -18.73 -19.63
CA SER A 123 -4.65 -18.40 -18.26
C SER A 123 -3.13 -18.50 -18.13
N PRO A 124 -2.44 -17.52 -17.51
CA PRO A 124 -1.00 -17.62 -17.28
C PRO A 124 -0.62 -18.76 -16.32
N TYR A 125 -1.60 -19.35 -15.61
CA TYR A 125 -1.40 -20.53 -14.77
C TYR A 125 -1.57 -21.86 -15.53
N ALA A 126 -2.10 -21.84 -16.76
CA ALA A 126 -2.23 -23.04 -17.57
C ALA A 126 -0.84 -23.62 -17.85
N SER A 127 -0.64 -24.90 -17.48
CA SER A 127 0.64 -25.60 -17.61
C SER A 127 1.86 -24.92 -16.93
N PHE A 128 1.62 -24.04 -15.96
CA PHE A 128 2.67 -23.41 -15.16
C PHE A 128 2.92 -24.17 -13.83
N PRO A 129 4.17 -24.21 -13.33
CA PRO A 129 5.42 -23.83 -14.00
C PRO A 129 5.92 -24.96 -14.91
N PRO A 130 6.58 -24.64 -16.04
CA PRO A 130 7.29 -25.66 -16.81
C PRO A 130 8.48 -26.23 -15.99
N PRO A 131 8.94 -27.47 -16.26
CA PRO A 131 9.92 -28.15 -15.41
C PRO A 131 11.23 -27.37 -15.18
N HIS A 132 11.72 -26.65 -16.19
CA HIS A 132 12.94 -25.85 -16.07
C HIS A 132 12.76 -24.65 -15.12
N THR A 133 11.60 -23.97 -15.19
CA THR A 133 11.26 -22.88 -14.26
C THR A 133 11.05 -23.43 -12.86
N ALA A 134 10.32 -24.55 -12.72
CA ALA A 134 10.07 -25.18 -11.42
C ALA A 134 11.36 -25.50 -10.67
N ALA A 135 12.40 -25.95 -11.37
CA ALA A 135 13.71 -26.26 -10.79
C ALA A 135 14.48 -25.04 -10.26
N LEU A 136 14.07 -23.82 -10.64
CA LEU A 136 14.69 -22.56 -10.22
C LEU A 136 13.96 -21.88 -9.06
N LEU A 137 12.70 -22.26 -8.79
CA LEU A 137 11.87 -21.58 -7.80
C LEU A 137 12.14 -22.08 -6.38
N HIS A 138 11.90 -21.20 -5.42
CA HIS A 138 11.80 -21.60 -4.02
C HIS A 138 10.48 -22.35 -3.80
N PRO A 139 10.36 -23.16 -2.74
CA PRO A 139 9.09 -23.79 -2.39
C PRO A 139 7.96 -22.76 -2.34
N ALA A 140 6.93 -22.99 -3.15
CA ALA A 140 5.77 -22.11 -3.21
C ALA A 140 5.06 -22.06 -1.86
N ALA A 141 4.55 -20.87 -1.49
CA ALA A 141 3.85 -20.66 -0.25
C ALA A 141 2.48 -20.04 -0.51
N ALA A 142 1.40 -20.70 -0.06
CA ALA A 142 0.05 -20.14 -0.07
C ALA A 142 -0.12 -18.96 0.91
N ARG A 143 0.89 -18.72 1.75
CA ARG A 143 1.02 -17.56 2.64
C ARG A 143 2.43 -17.01 2.51
N PRO A 144 2.75 -16.37 1.37
CA PRO A 144 4.08 -15.85 1.14
C PRO A 144 4.32 -14.62 2.03
N ARG A 145 5.56 -14.11 2.01
CA ARG A 145 5.90 -12.87 2.71
C ARG A 145 5.10 -11.69 2.12
N GLY A 146 4.55 -10.88 3.02
CA GLY A 146 4.04 -9.54 2.76
C GLY A 146 3.98 -8.73 4.04
N TRP A 147 3.95 -7.40 3.93
CA TRP A 147 3.88 -6.48 5.06
C TRP A 147 2.49 -5.88 5.11
N GLY A 148 1.85 -5.89 6.28
CA GLY A 148 0.47 -5.39 6.40
C GLY A 148 -0.59 -6.19 5.63
N SER A 149 -0.21 -7.15 4.79
CA SER A 149 -1.05 -7.85 3.80
C SER A 149 -2.23 -8.65 4.34
N THR A 150 -2.38 -8.76 5.66
CA THR A 150 -3.53 -9.42 6.33
C THR A 150 -4.18 -8.52 7.37
N GLY A 151 -4.02 -7.20 7.23
CA GLY A 151 -4.65 -6.22 8.12
C GLY A 151 -6.18 -6.23 8.01
N ALA A 152 -6.88 -5.85 9.08
CA ALA A 152 -8.36 -5.83 9.09
C ALA A 152 -8.97 -4.92 8.00
N VAL A 153 -8.21 -3.93 7.51
CA VAL A 153 -8.64 -3.01 6.45
C VAL A 153 -9.12 -3.75 5.20
N PHE A 154 -8.47 -4.85 4.81
CA PHE A 154 -8.83 -5.62 3.62
C PHE A 154 -10.21 -6.24 3.77
N ALA A 155 -10.47 -6.90 4.90
CA ALA A 155 -11.75 -7.53 5.18
C ALA A 155 -12.88 -6.50 5.25
N GLU A 156 -12.66 -5.40 5.98
CA GLU A 156 -13.65 -4.32 6.13
C GLU A 156 -13.98 -3.65 4.79
N LEU A 157 -12.98 -3.38 3.96
CA LEU A 157 -13.19 -2.75 2.64
C LEU A 157 -13.84 -3.72 1.65
N ILE A 158 -13.43 -4.98 1.58
CA ILE A 158 -14.07 -5.96 0.69
C ILE A 158 -15.52 -6.24 1.13
N GLU A 159 -15.79 -6.29 2.44
CA GLU A 159 -17.15 -6.48 2.95
C GLU A 159 -18.06 -5.30 2.63
N SER A 160 -17.56 -4.07 2.77
CA SER A 160 -18.34 -2.85 2.54
C SER A 160 -18.49 -2.48 1.06
N VAL A 161 -17.42 -2.59 0.27
CA VAL A 161 -17.41 -2.25 -1.15
C VAL A 161 -18.03 -3.37 -2.00
N ARG A 162 -17.85 -4.63 -1.59
CA ARG A 162 -18.24 -5.82 -2.35
C ARG A 162 -17.76 -5.76 -3.81
N PRO A 163 -16.44 -5.62 -4.05
CA PRO A 163 -15.89 -5.34 -5.37
C PRO A 163 -16.09 -6.50 -6.35
N ASP A 164 -16.31 -6.18 -7.64
CA ASP A 164 -16.20 -7.11 -8.76
C ASP A 164 -14.79 -7.06 -9.38
N THR A 165 -14.10 -5.92 -9.29
CA THR A 165 -12.72 -5.75 -9.73
C THR A 165 -11.90 -5.05 -8.65
N ILE A 166 -10.79 -5.69 -8.26
CA ILE A 166 -9.78 -5.17 -7.35
C ILE A 166 -8.49 -4.96 -8.15
N VAL A 167 -7.83 -3.82 -7.99
CA VAL A 167 -6.46 -3.60 -8.49
C VAL A 167 -5.51 -3.46 -7.32
N GLU A 168 -4.40 -4.20 -7.36
CA GLU A 168 -3.28 -4.08 -6.43
C GLU A 168 -2.06 -3.56 -7.17
N LEU A 169 -1.49 -2.44 -6.73
CA LEU A 169 -0.22 -1.93 -7.23
C LEU A 169 0.90 -2.33 -6.27
N GLY A 170 1.89 -3.08 -6.76
CA GLY A 170 2.98 -3.61 -5.94
C GLY A 170 2.66 -4.98 -5.32
N ALA A 171 2.36 -5.96 -6.18
CA ALA A 171 1.91 -7.27 -5.74
C ALA A 171 3.01 -8.14 -5.10
N PHE A 172 4.29 -7.88 -5.41
CA PHE A 172 5.45 -8.61 -4.89
C PHE A 172 5.29 -10.15 -5.00
N LEU A 173 5.13 -10.85 -3.87
CA LEU A 173 4.95 -12.32 -3.80
C LEU A 173 3.48 -12.75 -3.70
N GLY A 174 2.54 -11.81 -3.68
CA GLY A 174 1.10 -12.03 -3.74
C GLY A 174 0.42 -12.25 -2.39
N ALA A 175 1.04 -11.81 -1.29
CA ALA A 175 0.48 -12.05 0.05
C ALA A 175 -0.88 -11.37 0.26
N SER A 176 -1.01 -10.10 -0.14
CA SER A 176 -2.24 -9.30 -0.04
C SER A 176 -3.27 -9.76 -1.08
N ALA A 177 -2.88 -9.98 -2.33
CA ALA A 177 -3.75 -10.61 -3.34
C ALA A 177 -4.37 -11.94 -2.86
N LEU A 178 -3.58 -12.85 -2.29
CA LEU A 178 -4.07 -14.12 -1.77
C LEU A 178 -4.97 -13.95 -0.54
N HIS A 179 -4.67 -12.96 0.30
CA HIS A 179 -5.54 -12.61 1.41
C HIS A 179 -6.88 -12.07 0.93
N MET A 180 -6.88 -11.12 -0.03
CA MET A 180 -8.09 -10.58 -0.66
C MET A 180 -8.92 -11.67 -1.33
N ALA A 181 -8.28 -12.61 -2.04
CA ALA A 181 -8.94 -13.77 -2.62
C ALA A 181 -9.64 -14.63 -1.56
N ALA A 182 -8.96 -14.91 -0.45
CA ALA A 182 -9.52 -15.71 0.66
C ALA A 182 -10.68 -14.99 1.37
N VAL A 183 -10.56 -13.69 1.61
CA VAL A 183 -11.62 -12.84 2.18
C VAL A 183 -12.84 -12.83 1.26
N ALA A 184 -12.64 -12.55 -0.03
CA ALA A 184 -13.71 -12.52 -1.01
C ALA A 184 -14.45 -13.87 -1.08
N LYS A 185 -13.71 -14.98 -1.09
CA LYS A 185 -14.29 -16.32 -1.04
C LYS A 185 -15.18 -16.54 0.18
N ASN A 186 -14.72 -16.13 1.37
CA ASN A 186 -15.49 -16.26 2.61
C ASN A 186 -16.78 -15.44 2.60
N LEU A 187 -16.80 -14.35 1.82
CA LEU A 187 -17.95 -13.50 1.61
C LEU A 187 -18.81 -13.90 0.39
N SER A 188 -18.53 -15.06 -0.23
CA SER A 188 -19.17 -15.53 -1.46
C SER A 188 -19.06 -14.53 -2.63
N LEU A 189 -17.95 -13.82 -2.70
CA LEU A 189 -17.58 -12.91 -3.79
C LEU A 189 -16.55 -13.56 -4.73
N SER A 190 -16.52 -13.08 -5.96
CA SER A 190 -15.57 -13.53 -6.98
C SER A 190 -14.94 -12.39 -7.78
N PRO A 191 -14.30 -11.41 -7.13
CA PRO A 191 -13.67 -10.30 -7.84
C PRO A 191 -12.53 -10.78 -8.72
N ALA A 192 -12.34 -10.13 -9.87
CA ALA A 192 -11.06 -10.15 -10.56
C ALA A 192 -10.04 -9.33 -9.74
N ILE A 193 -8.92 -9.94 -9.37
CA ILE A 193 -7.84 -9.30 -8.60
C ILE A 193 -6.65 -9.10 -9.54
N LEU A 194 -6.48 -7.87 -10.01
CA LEU A 194 -5.46 -7.48 -10.98
C LEU A 194 -4.21 -7.02 -10.24
N CYS A 195 -3.15 -7.83 -10.30
CA CYS A 195 -1.91 -7.62 -9.56
C CYS A 195 -0.87 -6.95 -10.47
N ILE A 196 -0.74 -5.63 -10.38
CA ILE A 196 0.15 -4.83 -11.21
C ILE A 196 1.50 -4.67 -10.50
N ASP A 197 2.54 -5.22 -11.09
CA ASP A 197 3.92 -5.11 -10.63
C ASP A 197 4.82 -5.32 -11.85
N ASP A 198 6.00 -4.69 -11.91
CA ASP A 198 6.95 -5.04 -12.96
C ASP A 198 7.58 -6.43 -12.71
N PHE A 199 7.46 -6.93 -11.47
CA PHE A 199 8.03 -8.16 -10.95
C PHE A 199 9.55 -8.26 -11.18
N ARG A 200 10.23 -7.11 -11.15
CA ARG A 200 11.69 -7.01 -11.24
C ARG A 200 12.31 -6.58 -9.92
N GLY A 201 11.52 -5.94 -9.06
CA GLY A 201 11.99 -5.32 -7.83
C GLY A 201 12.89 -4.11 -8.09
N TRP A 202 13.37 -3.45 -7.03
CA TRP A 202 14.23 -2.26 -7.14
C TRP A 202 15.72 -2.59 -6.97
N PRO A 203 16.65 -1.75 -7.46
CA PRO A 203 18.08 -1.95 -7.21
C PRO A 203 18.40 -2.14 -5.71
N GLY A 204 18.98 -3.29 -5.35
CA GLY A 204 19.29 -3.64 -3.96
C GLY A 204 18.16 -4.35 -3.18
N PHE A 205 16.97 -4.56 -3.76
CA PHE A 205 15.91 -5.39 -3.12
C PHE A 205 16.45 -6.78 -2.78
N ARG A 206 17.33 -7.30 -3.63
CA ARG A 206 17.91 -8.62 -3.49
C ARG A 206 18.67 -8.80 -2.19
N ASP A 207 19.40 -7.80 -1.72
CA ASP A 207 20.17 -7.89 -0.48
C ASP A 207 19.27 -8.10 0.73
N ARG A 208 18.06 -7.56 0.68
CA ARG A 208 17.06 -7.67 1.74
C ARG A 208 16.24 -8.96 1.66
N PHE A 209 15.95 -9.46 0.46
CA PHE A 209 15.00 -10.55 0.27
C PHE A 209 15.60 -11.83 -0.32
N ARG A 210 16.91 -12.09 -0.11
CA ARG A 210 17.65 -13.28 -0.60
C ARG A 210 16.92 -14.61 -0.40
N ARG A 211 16.17 -14.73 0.69
CA ARG A 211 15.47 -15.96 1.11
C ARG A 211 14.10 -16.13 0.47
N ASP A 212 13.47 -15.05 0.04
CA ASP A 212 12.07 -15.05 -0.39
C ASP A 212 11.93 -15.15 -1.91
N VAL A 213 12.90 -14.62 -2.66
CA VAL A 213 12.92 -14.65 -4.13
C VAL A 213 14.11 -15.48 -4.61
N PRO A 214 14.00 -16.29 -5.68
CA PRO A 214 15.15 -17.02 -6.24
C PRO A 214 16.19 -16.10 -6.90
N PRO A 215 17.48 -16.48 -6.93
CA PRO A 215 18.51 -15.66 -7.56
C PRO A 215 18.21 -15.47 -9.05
N PRO A 216 18.41 -14.26 -9.62
CA PRO A 216 18.20 -14.02 -11.04
C PRO A 216 18.98 -14.98 -11.93
N ARG A 217 18.42 -15.33 -13.09
CA ARG A 217 19.08 -16.17 -14.09
C ARG A 217 19.13 -15.42 -15.41
N HIS A 218 20.33 -15.27 -15.98
CA HIS A 218 20.53 -14.59 -17.28
C HIS A 218 19.96 -13.17 -17.37
N GLY A 219 19.86 -12.45 -16.24
CA GLY A 219 19.27 -11.11 -16.17
C GLY A 219 17.78 -11.09 -15.84
N ASP A 220 17.13 -12.25 -15.80
CA ASP A 220 15.72 -12.38 -15.48
C ASP A 220 15.48 -12.44 -13.98
N ALA A 221 14.60 -11.55 -13.50
CA ALA A 221 14.07 -11.63 -12.15
C ALA A 221 13.08 -12.80 -12.08
N LEU A 222 13.27 -13.67 -11.08
CA LEU A 222 12.36 -14.79 -10.83
C LEU A 222 11.22 -14.44 -9.87
N LEU A 223 10.89 -13.15 -9.73
CA LEU A 223 9.82 -12.69 -8.84
C LEU A 223 8.44 -13.00 -9.42
N LEU A 224 8.18 -12.74 -10.71
CA LEU A 224 6.91 -13.11 -11.37
C LEU A 224 6.64 -14.62 -11.28
N PRO A 225 7.55 -15.52 -11.70
CA PRO A 225 7.27 -16.94 -11.59
C PRO A 225 7.17 -17.41 -10.13
N GLN A 226 7.85 -16.75 -9.18
CA GLN A 226 7.67 -17.06 -7.75
C GLN A 226 6.28 -16.62 -7.24
N PHE A 227 5.80 -15.43 -7.63
CA PHE A 227 4.44 -14.96 -7.37
C PHE A 227 3.42 -15.95 -7.92
N MET A 228 3.56 -16.34 -9.19
CA MET A 228 2.62 -17.24 -9.85
C MET A 228 2.60 -18.62 -9.20
N ALA A 229 3.76 -19.12 -8.73
CA ALA A 229 3.83 -20.38 -8.00
C ALA A 229 3.11 -20.31 -6.65
N ASN A 230 3.21 -19.18 -5.94
CA ASN A 230 2.46 -18.94 -4.71
C ASN A 230 0.95 -18.92 -4.95
N VAL A 231 0.51 -18.30 -6.05
CA VAL A 231 -0.91 -18.29 -6.43
C VAL A 231 -1.39 -19.70 -6.79
N ALA A 232 -0.63 -20.42 -7.62
CA ALA A 232 -0.98 -21.78 -8.02
C ALA A 232 -1.13 -22.73 -6.82
N VAL A 233 -0.22 -22.67 -5.83
CA VAL A 233 -0.30 -23.53 -4.64
C VAL A 233 -1.42 -23.11 -3.68
N ALA A 234 -1.92 -21.87 -3.77
CA ALA A 234 -3.12 -21.45 -3.03
C ALA A 234 -4.42 -22.07 -3.60
N GLY A 235 -4.38 -22.63 -4.80
CA GLY A 235 -5.43 -23.46 -5.40
C GLY A 235 -6.11 -22.84 -6.61
N ALA A 236 -6.87 -23.66 -7.33
CA ALA A 236 -7.51 -23.30 -8.61
C ALA A 236 -8.44 -22.07 -8.50
N ASP A 237 -9.11 -21.91 -7.35
CA ASP A 237 -9.98 -20.77 -7.08
C ASP A 237 -9.23 -19.44 -6.97
N ALA A 238 -8.02 -19.44 -6.41
CA ALA A 238 -7.14 -18.27 -6.39
C ALA A 238 -6.57 -18.00 -7.79
N ALA A 239 -6.08 -19.04 -8.47
CA ALA A 239 -5.55 -18.95 -9.83
C ALA A 239 -6.59 -18.48 -10.87
N ALA A 240 -7.88 -18.74 -10.64
CA ALA A 240 -8.95 -18.28 -11.52
C ALA A 240 -9.26 -16.78 -11.39
N ARG A 241 -8.84 -16.12 -10.31
CA ARG A 241 -9.23 -14.73 -10.03
C ARG A 241 -8.07 -13.76 -9.82
N VAL A 242 -6.90 -14.25 -9.42
CA VAL A 242 -5.69 -13.44 -9.22
C VAL A 242 -4.90 -13.41 -10.53
N LEU A 243 -4.91 -12.31 -11.26
CA LEU A 243 -4.21 -12.16 -12.54
C LEU A 243 -2.94 -11.30 -12.36
N PRO A 244 -1.74 -11.81 -12.66
CA PRO A 244 -0.54 -10.96 -12.71
C PRO A 244 -0.59 -10.07 -13.95
N LEU A 245 -0.26 -8.79 -13.79
CA LEU A 245 -0.08 -7.82 -14.88
C LEU A 245 1.39 -7.35 -14.82
N PRO A 246 2.32 -8.03 -15.51
CA PRO A 246 3.76 -7.86 -15.33
C PRO A 246 4.32 -6.63 -16.03
N PHE A 247 3.81 -5.46 -15.65
CA PHE A 247 4.13 -4.17 -16.24
C PHE A 247 4.30 -3.12 -15.16
N SER A 248 5.00 -2.03 -15.47
CA SER A 248 5.05 -0.88 -14.56
C SER A 248 3.65 -0.37 -14.24
N THR A 249 3.46 0.17 -13.04
CA THR A 249 2.17 0.74 -12.60
C THR A 249 1.65 1.75 -13.61
N ALA A 250 2.51 2.66 -14.09
CA ALA A 250 2.13 3.68 -15.05
C ALA A 250 1.65 3.10 -16.39
N SER A 251 2.38 2.14 -16.97
CA SER A 251 1.99 1.52 -18.25
C SER A 251 0.71 0.71 -18.11
N ALA A 252 0.56 -0.06 -17.03
CA ALA A 252 -0.62 -0.90 -16.82
C ALA A 252 -1.87 -0.05 -16.57
N LEU A 253 -1.81 0.94 -15.68
CA LEU A 253 -2.95 1.82 -15.38
C LEU A 253 -3.38 2.64 -16.61
N THR A 254 -2.42 3.09 -17.42
CA THR A 254 -2.72 3.78 -18.69
C THR A 254 -3.47 2.84 -19.65
N ALA A 255 -3.02 1.59 -19.78
CA ALA A 255 -3.67 0.61 -20.63
C ALA A 255 -5.07 0.23 -20.11
N LEU A 256 -5.23 -0.01 -18.81
CA LEU A 256 -6.54 -0.28 -18.19
C LEU A 256 -7.52 0.86 -18.45
N CYS A 257 -7.06 2.10 -18.29
CA CYS A 257 -7.84 3.29 -18.61
C CYS A 257 -8.26 3.33 -20.08
N GLU A 258 -7.36 3.05 -21.02
CA GLU A 258 -7.68 3.04 -22.46
C GLU A 258 -8.64 1.92 -22.85
N TRP A 259 -8.55 0.78 -22.16
CA TRP A 259 -9.40 -0.38 -22.40
C TRP A 259 -10.73 -0.34 -21.66
N GLY A 260 -11.01 0.75 -20.92
CA GLY A 260 -12.25 0.89 -20.16
C GLY A 260 -12.36 -0.09 -18.99
N VAL A 261 -11.23 -0.56 -18.46
CA VAL A 261 -11.18 -1.41 -17.26
C VAL A 261 -11.13 -0.50 -16.02
N TYR A 262 -12.14 -0.63 -15.17
CA TYR A 262 -12.23 0.13 -13.92
C TYR A 262 -12.37 -0.80 -12.72
N ALA A 263 -11.78 -0.39 -11.60
CA ALA A 263 -11.81 -1.11 -10.34
C ALA A 263 -12.78 -0.48 -9.34
N ASP A 264 -13.35 -1.30 -8.47
CA ASP A 264 -14.18 -0.87 -7.34
C ASP A 264 -13.33 -0.61 -6.09
N LEU A 265 -12.22 -1.33 -5.98
CA LEU A 265 -11.26 -1.23 -4.88
C LEU A 265 -9.85 -1.22 -5.44
N ILE A 266 -9.03 -0.23 -5.04
CA ILE A 266 -7.63 -0.14 -5.45
C ILE A 266 -6.72 -0.04 -4.23
N GLU A 267 -5.76 -0.96 -4.15
CA GLU A 267 -4.64 -0.89 -3.21
C GLU A 267 -3.40 -0.29 -3.88
N VAL A 268 -2.78 0.69 -3.24
CA VAL A 268 -1.50 1.27 -3.65
C VAL A 268 -0.41 0.92 -2.63
N ASP A 269 0.47 -0.02 -3.00
CA ASP A 269 1.62 -0.49 -2.20
C ASP A 269 2.88 -0.75 -3.07
N ALA A 270 3.14 0.13 -4.05
CA ALA A 270 4.25 -0.02 -5.00
C ALA A 270 5.48 0.82 -4.62
N GLY A 271 5.50 2.11 -4.98
CA GLY A 271 6.61 3.02 -4.70
C GLY A 271 6.46 3.76 -3.37
N HIS A 272 7.54 3.83 -2.57
CA HIS A 272 7.46 4.37 -1.21
C HIS A 272 7.94 5.83 -1.11
N ASP A 273 8.56 6.35 -2.16
CA ASP A 273 8.93 7.77 -2.27
C ASP A 273 7.73 8.61 -2.76
N PHE A 274 7.78 9.91 -2.51
CA PHE A 274 6.70 10.83 -2.86
C PHE A 274 6.34 10.80 -4.35
N HIS A 275 7.31 10.74 -5.27
CA HIS A 275 7.03 10.90 -6.70
C HIS A 275 6.38 9.65 -7.29
N SER A 276 6.89 8.47 -6.93
CA SER A 276 6.29 7.21 -7.34
C SER A 276 4.87 7.08 -6.77
N ALA A 277 4.70 7.27 -5.45
CA ALA A 277 3.38 7.23 -4.82
C ALA A 277 2.41 8.28 -5.40
N TRP A 278 2.89 9.49 -5.68
CA TRP A 278 2.08 10.55 -6.30
C TRP A 278 1.60 10.13 -7.69
N ALA A 279 2.48 9.59 -8.53
CA ALA A 279 2.10 9.12 -9.86
C ALA A 279 1.10 7.96 -9.79
N ASP A 280 1.36 6.97 -8.93
CA ASP A 280 0.51 5.79 -8.76
C ASP A 280 -0.90 6.19 -8.29
N ILE A 281 -1.01 7.04 -7.26
CA ILE A 281 -2.31 7.50 -6.73
C ILE A 281 -3.10 8.25 -7.81
N ASN A 282 -2.46 9.14 -8.58
CA ASN A 282 -3.17 9.90 -9.61
C ASN A 282 -3.63 9.01 -10.78
N LEU A 283 -2.79 8.08 -11.25
CA LEU A 283 -3.15 7.16 -12.33
C LEU A 283 -4.21 6.15 -11.88
N ALA A 284 -4.10 5.63 -10.66
CA ALA A 284 -5.09 4.75 -10.05
C ALA A 284 -6.45 5.45 -9.92
N TRP A 285 -6.47 6.76 -9.64
CA TRP A 285 -7.71 7.50 -9.48
C TRP A 285 -8.53 7.54 -10.77
N ALA A 286 -7.87 7.59 -11.93
CA ALA A 286 -8.53 7.58 -13.24
C ALA A 286 -9.34 6.29 -13.46
N VAL A 287 -8.77 5.15 -13.07
CA VAL A 287 -9.40 3.83 -13.24
C VAL A 287 -10.25 3.37 -12.05
N LEU A 288 -10.43 4.21 -11.03
CA LEU A 288 -11.35 3.92 -9.92
C LEU A 288 -12.78 4.28 -10.33
N ARG A 289 -13.74 3.37 -10.15
CA ARG A 289 -15.16 3.67 -10.37
C ARG A 289 -15.67 4.70 -9.37
N PRO A 290 -16.63 5.57 -9.75
CA PRO A 290 -17.42 6.31 -8.78
C PRO A 290 -18.06 5.38 -7.74
N GLY A 291 -18.04 5.76 -6.47
CA GLY A 291 -18.40 4.91 -5.34
C GLY A 291 -17.29 3.99 -4.84
N GLY A 292 -16.25 3.75 -5.65
CA GLY A 292 -15.11 2.93 -5.30
C GLY A 292 -14.21 3.55 -4.23
N VAL A 293 -13.37 2.72 -3.63
CA VAL A 293 -12.43 3.11 -2.57
C VAL A 293 -11.00 2.88 -3.03
N MET A 294 -10.13 3.85 -2.75
CA MET A 294 -8.69 3.70 -2.86
C MET A 294 -8.07 3.71 -1.47
N PHE A 295 -7.20 2.75 -1.23
CA PHE A 295 -6.43 2.61 0.00
C PHE A 295 -5.00 2.22 -0.35
N GLY A 296 -4.12 2.18 0.64
CA GLY A 296 -2.74 1.78 0.42
C GLY A 296 -1.96 1.67 1.72
N HIS A 297 -0.71 1.23 1.64
CA HIS A 297 0.12 0.96 2.80
C HIS A 297 1.08 2.14 3.10
N ASP A 298 2.03 1.93 4.01
CA ASP A 298 3.16 2.83 4.27
C ASP A 298 2.79 4.25 4.73
N TYR A 299 1.63 4.41 5.39
CA TYR A 299 1.17 5.72 5.85
C TYR A 299 1.97 6.28 7.03
N PHE A 300 2.45 5.43 7.93
CA PHE A 300 3.25 5.81 9.10
C PHE A 300 4.60 5.11 9.05
N THR A 301 5.55 5.68 8.31
CA THR A 301 6.89 5.10 8.13
C THR A 301 7.97 6.08 8.53
N SER A 302 9.21 5.62 8.74
CA SER A 302 10.32 6.54 9.04
C SER A 302 10.60 7.61 7.96
N ALA A 303 10.01 7.46 6.77
CA ALA A 303 10.02 8.44 5.70
C ALA A 303 8.92 9.51 5.84
N ASP A 304 8.22 9.57 6.98
CA ASP A 304 7.15 10.53 7.30
C ASP A 304 7.51 11.94 6.81
N ASP A 305 6.56 12.56 6.10
CA ASP A 305 6.66 13.83 5.35
C ASP A 305 7.47 13.84 4.03
N ARG A 306 8.09 12.74 3.61
CA ARG A 306 8.79 12.64 2.30
C ARG A 306 8.34 11.49 1.40
N GLY A 307 7.54 10.56 1.91
CA GLY A 307 7.03 9.40 1.17
C GLY A 307 5.52 9.43 0.92
N VAL A 308 4.92 8.25 0.98
CA VAL A 308 3.50 7.96 0.70
C VAL A 308 2.53 8.90 1.41
N ARG A 309 2.71 9.12 2.73
CA ARG A 309 1.84 10.01 3.51
C ARG A 309 1.69 11.41 2.92
N ARG A 310 2.80 11.99 2.43
CA ARG A 310 2.79 13.32 1.82
C ARG A 310 2.06 13.30 0.47
N ALA A 311 2.25 12.25 -0.32
CA ALA A 311 1.58 12.08 -1.61
C ALA A 311 0.06 11.98 -1.44
N VAL A 312 -0.43 11.07 -0.57
CA VAL A 312 -1.86 10.89 -0.33
C VAL A 312 -2.50 12.10 0.34
N THR A 313 -1.81 12.77 1.27
CA THR A 313 -2.34 13.99 1.91
C THR A 313 -2.50 15.13 0.91
N LEU A 314 -1.51 15.32 0.03
CA LEU A 314 -1.60 16.31 -1.03
C LEU A 314 -2.73 15.97 -2.01
N PHE A 315 -2.84 14.71 -2.41
CA PHE A 315 -3.84 14.25 -3.35
C PHE A 315 -5.25 14.46 -2.81
N ALA A 316 -5.49 14.05 -1.57
CA ALA A 316 -6.75 14.24 -0.89
C ALA A 316 -7.11 15.73 -0.79
N LYS A 317 -6.15 16.60 -0.48
CA LYS A 317 -6.38 18.06 -0.47
C LYS A 317 -6.77 18.59 -1.85
N VAL A 318 -6.10 18.15 -2.92
CA VAL A 318 -6.40 18.57 -4.30
C VAL A 318 -7.78 18.10 -4.74
N LYS A 319 -8.18 16.88 -4.37
CA LYS A 319 -9.46 16.28 -4.76
C LYS A 319 -10.61 16.54 -3.77
N GLY A 320 -10.39 17.28 -2.68
CA GLY A 320 -11.40 17.55 -1.66
C GLY A 320 -11.83 16.30 -0.87
N LEU A 321 -10.94 15.31 -0.74
CA LEU A 321 -11.17 14.04 -0.06
C LEU A 321 -10.65 14.07 1.37
N THR A 322 -11.06 13.08 2.15
CA THR A 322 -10.49 12.81 3.48
C THR A 322 -9.59 11.59 3.46
N VAL A 323 -8.51 11.62 4.24
CA VAL A 323 -7.62 10.46 4.47
C VAL A 323 -7.88 9.94 5.87
N ARG A 324 -8.26 8.67 5.99
CA ARG A 324 -8.40 7.97 7.26
C ARG A 324 -7.28 6.95 7.42
N PRO A 325 -6.40 7.07 8.43
CA PRO A 325 -5.45 6.02 8.75
C PRO A 325 -6.15 4.78 9.31
N HIS A 326 -5.66 3.60 8.95
CA HIS A 326 -6.15 2.32 9.46
C HIS A 326 -4.99 1.34 9.68
N GLY A 327 -4.46 1.31 10.90
CA GLY A 327 -3.22 0.59 11.18
C GLY A 327 -2.05 1.18 10.37
N GLN A 328 -1.41 0.35 9.56
CA GLN A 328 -0.32 0.76 8.65
C GLN A 328 -0.84 1.34 7.32
N HIS A 329 -2.14 1.24 7.06
CA HIS A 329 -2.75 1.66 5.81
C HIS A 329 -3.38 3.04 5.90
N TRP A 330 -3.61 3.65 4.76
CA TRP A 330 -4.47 4.81 4.58
C TRP A 330 -5.66 4.44 3.71
N VAL A 331 -6.79 5.11 3.94
CA VAL A 331 -8.02 4.91 3.18
C VAL A 331 -8.54 6.29 2.79
N LEU A 332 -8.78 6.51 1.49
CA LEU A 332 -9.47 7.71 1.02
C LEU A 332 -10.99 7.56 1.21
N SER A 333 -11.68 8.68 1.41
CA SER A 333 -13.14 8.71 1.22
C SER A 333 -13.49 8.24 -0.19
N THR A 334 -14.68 7.64 -0.34
CA THR A 334 -15.17 7.09 -1.62
C THR A 334 -15.07 8.12 -2.75
N LYS A 335 -14.76 7.64 -3.95
CA LYS A 335 -14.79 8.49 -5.15
C LYS A 335 -16.20 9.00 -5.36
N PRO A 336 -16.43 10.32 -5.44
CA PRO A 336 -17.77 10.85 -5.64
C PRO A 336 -18.32 10.39 -6.99
N HIS A 337 -19.64 10.18 -7.05
CA HIS A 337 -20.35 10.23 -8.32
C HIS A 337 -20.10 11.61 -8.93
N GLY A 338 -19.64 11.64 -10.19
CA GLY A 338 -19.53 12.91 -10.91
C GLY A 338 -20.84 13.67 -10.75
N HIS A 339 -20.76 14.99 -10.56
CA HIS A 339 -21.98 15.78 -10.58
C HIS A 339 -22.68 15.49 -11.91
N ASP A 340 -23.89 14.96 -11.84
CA ASP A 340 -24.81 14.97 -12.97
C ASP A 340 -25.10 16.45 -13.18
N ASP A 341 -24.26 17.11 -13.98
CA ASP A 341 -24.49 18.47 -14.45
C ASP A 341 -25.71 18.36 -15.36
N GLY A 342 -26.90 18.38 -14.75
CA GLY A 342 -28.20 18.22 -15.37
C GLY A 342 -28.37 19.20 -16.53
N ARG A 343 -27.91 18.77 -17.70
CA ARG A 343 -28.13 19.36 -19.01
C ARG A 343 -29.09 18.50 -19.78
#